data_AF-A0A0T1SAH2-F1
#
_entry.id   AF-A0A0T1SAH2-F1
#
_cell.length_a   1.000
_cell.length_b   1.000
_cell.length_c   1.000
_cell.angle_alpha   90.00
_cell.angle_beta   90.00
_cell.angle_gamma   90.00
#
_symmetry.space_group_name_H-M   'P 1'
#
loop_
_entity.id
_entity.type
_entity.pdbx_description
1 polymer ?
#
loop_
_entity_poly.entity_id
_entity_poly.type
_entity_poly.pdbx_seq_one_letter_code
_entity_poly.pdbx_strand_id
1 'polypeptide(L)' 'MAENVVKGPASYFPSIEKKYGRPVSEWQDLIRSSPLTKHMELVSWLKSEHGLGHGHANALVAHTLAESR' A
#
# COMPACT_ATOMS: atom_id res chain seq x y z
N MET A 1 4.99 -10.88 -25.96
CA MET A 1 4.41 -9.79 -25.15
C MET A 1 5.09 -9.88 -23.79
N ALA A 2 5.82 -8.85 -23.35
CA ALA A 2 6.65 -8.94 -22.16
C ALA A 2 5.77 -8.89 -20.91
N GLU A 3 5.46 -10.07 -20.37
CA GLU A 3 4.83 -10.26 -19.07
C GLU A 3 5.85 -9.84 -18.01
N ASN A 4 5.87 -8.54 -17.67
CA ASN A 4 6.57 -8.05 -16.50
C ASN A 4 5.92 -8.68 -15.28
N VAL A 5 6.40 -9.86 -14.91
CA VAL A 5 6.13 -10.49 -13.62
C VAL A 5 6.65 -9.50 -12.59
N VAL A 6 5.78 -8.60 -12.14
CA VAL A 6 6.03 -7.74 -10.99
C VAL A 6 6.28 -8.69 -9.83
N LYS A 7 7.55 -8.96 -9.53
CA LYS A 7 7.97 -9.72 -8.36
C LYS A 7 8.21 -8.69 -7.25
N GLY A 8 7.16 -8.36 -6.51
CA GLY A 8 7.24 -7.38 -5.43
C GLY A 8 5.87 -7.01 -4.86
N PRO A 9 5.80 -6.15 -3.84
CA PRO A 9 4.54 -5.70 -3.24
C PRO A 9 3.54 -5.13 -4.28
N ALA A 10 4.02 -4.67 -5.43
CA ALA A 10 3.21 -4.21 -6.56
C ALA A 10 2.30 -5.29 -7.17
N SER A 11 2.58 -6.59 -7.01
CA SER A 11 1.67 -7.65 -7.49
C SER A 11 0.32 -7.62 -6.78
N TYR A 12 0.26 -7.04 -5.57
CA TYR A 12 -0.98 -6.93 -4.80
C TYR A 12 -1.84 -5.74 -5.23
N PHE A 13 -1.30 -4.78 -5.99
CA PHE A 13 -1.97 -3.52 -6.32
C PHE A 13 -3.29 -3.71 -7.06
N PRO A 14 -3.36 -4.51 -8.14
CA PRO A 14 -4.64 -4.73 -8.83
C PRO A 14 -5.71 -5.34 -7.91
N SER A 15 -5.32 -6.21 -6.99
CA SER A 15 -6.22 -6.83 -6.01
C SER A 15 -6.69 -5.86 -4.94
N ILE A 16 -5.81 -4.94 -4.51
CA ILE A 16 -6.14 -3.87 -3.55
C ILE A 16 -7.15 -2.91 -4.19
N GLU A 17 -6.88 -2.44 -5.41
CA GLU A 17 -7.78 -1.52 -6.12
C GLU A 17 -9.14 -2.15 -6.34
N LYS A 18 -9.17 -3.42 -6.77
CA LYS A 18 -10.41 -4.17 -6.95
C LYS A 18 -11.18 -4.38 -5.64
N LYS A 19 -10.48 -4.59 -4.52
CA LYS A 19 -11.12 -4.86 -3.21
C LYS A 19 -11.61 -3.61 -2.50
N TYR A 20 -10.85 -2.52 -2.58
CA TYR A 20 -11.14 -1.29 -1.83
C TYR A 20 -11.69 -0.16 -2.71
N GLY A 21 -11.73 -0.34 -4.04
CA GLY A 21 -12.34 0.60 -4.99
C GLY A 21 -11.58 1.92 -5.13
N ARG A 22 -10.30 1.95 -4.75
CA ARG A 22 -9.45 3.14 -4.79
C ARG A 22 -8.10 2.81 -5.42
N PRO A 23 -7.56 3.68 -6.29
CA PRO A 23 -6.29 3.43 -6.95
C PRO A 23 -5.14 3.41 -5.93
N VAL A 24 -4.06 2.69 -6.23
CA VAL A 24 -2.91 2.59 -5.32
C VAL A 24 -2.26 3.95 -5.04
N SER A 25 -2.21 4.84 -6.02
CA SER A 25 -1.66 6.20 -5.82
C SER A 25 -2.38 6.98 -4.72
N GLU A 26 -3.70 6.82 -4.57
CA GLU A 26 -4.46 7.45 -3.47
C GLU A 26 -4.03 6.89 -2.11
N TRP A 27 -3.78 5.58 -2.03
CA TRP A 27 -3.27 4.97 -0.80
C TRP A 27 -1.86 5.44 -0.45
N GLN A 28 -0.99 5.58 -1.46
CA GLN A 28 0.35 6.10 -1.27
C GLN A 28 0.31 7.57 -0.79
N ASP A 29 -0.57 8.39 -1.37
CA ASP A 29 -0.76 9.78 -0.95
C ASP A 29 -1.26 9.87 0.49
N LEU A 30 -2.24 9.06 0.86
CA LEU A 30 -2.72 8.94 2.25
C LEU A 30 -1.61 8.57 3.23
N ILE A 31 -0.74 7.64 2.85
CA ILE A 31 0.42 7.22 3.66
C ILE A 31 1.42 8.39 3.79
N ARG A 32 1.70 9.12 2.72
CA ARG A 32 2.63 10.26 2.70
C ARG A 32 2.08 11.48 3.43
N SER A 33 0.77 11.70 3.38
CA SER A 33 0.07 12.75 4.10
C SER A 33 -0.13 12.43 5.58
N SER A 34 0.07 11.18 5.99
CA SER A 34 -0.02 10.77 7.38
C SER A 34 1.16 11.35 8.19
N PRO A 35 0.94 11.83 9.43
CA PRO A 35 2.02 12.21 10.32
C PRO A 35 2.86 11.01 10.82
N LEU A 36 2.41 9.78 10.52
CA LEU A 36 3.08 8.55 10.94
C LEU A 36 4.26 8.24 10.01
N THR A 37 5.43 8.01 10.62
CA THR A 37 6.66 7.71 9.87
C THR A 37 7.11 6.26 10.02
N LYS A 38 6.66 5.57 11.07
CA LYS A 38 7.03 4.18 11.31
C LYS A 38 6.17 3.25 10.46
N HIS A 39 6.83 2.34 9.75
CA HIS A 39 6.19 1.34 8.91
C HIS A 39 5.07 0.58 9.61
N MET A 40 5.31 0.06 10.82
CA MET A 40 4.31 -0.70 11.59
C MET A 40 3.13 0.17 12.05
N GLU A 41 3.35 1.45 12.36
CA GLU A 41 2.27 2.37 12.73
C GLU A 41 1.36 2.67 11.55
N LEU A 42 1.95 2.92 10.37
CA LEU A 42 1.20 3.09 9.11
C LEU A 42 0.39 1.84 8.75
N VAL A 43 0.97 0.65 8.89
CA VAL A 43 0.26 -0.62 8.66
C VAL A 43 -0.92 -0.76 9.62
N SER A 44 -0.74 -0.44 10.90
CA SER A 44 -1.83 -0.51 11.88
C SER A 44 -2.92 0.53 11.60
N TRP A 45 -2.54 1.74 11.22
CA TRP A 45 -3.45 2.82 10.84
C TRP A 45 -4.32 2.44 9.63
N LEU A 46 -3.73 1.93 8.56
CA LEU A 46 -4.47 1.44 7.38
C LEU A 46 -5.44 0.29 7.73
N LYS A 47 -5.05 -0.58 8.67
CA LYS A 47 -5.94 -1.65 9.15
C LYS A 47 -7.11 -1.08 9.97
N SER A 48 -6.85 -0.12 10.84
CA SER A 48 -7.85 0.47 11.75
C SER A 48 -8.82 1.39 11.00
N GLU A 49 -8.29 2.38 10.30
CA GLU A 49 -9.09 3.46 9.69
C GLU A 49 -9.74 3.02 8.38
N HIS A 50 -9.07 2.16 7.61
CA HIS A 50 -9.49 1.80 6.26
C HIS A 50 -9.86 0.31 6.11
N GLY A 51 -9.75 -0.48 7.18
CA GLY A 51 -10.11 -1.90 7.15
C GLY A 51 -9.22 -2.74 6.25
N LEU A 52 -7.99 -2.31 5.97
CA LEU A 52 -7.09 -3.08 5.12
C LEU A 52 -6.68 -4.39 5.80
N GLY A 53 -6.50 -5.44 5.00
CA GLY A 53 -5.87 -6.68 5.47
C GLY A 53 -4.37 -6.49 5.69
N HIS A 54 -3.77 -7.29 6.59
CA HIS A 54 -2.35 -7.15 6.95
C HIS A 54 -1.41 -7.17 5.73
N GLY A 55 -1.59 -8.13 4.81
CA GLY A 55 -0.77 -8.22 3.60
C GLY A 55 -0.91 -7.01 2.66
N HIS A 56 -2.13 -6.49 2.50
CA HIS A 56 -2.40 -5.32 1.66
C HIS A 56 -1.81 -4.05 2.26
N ALA A 57 -2.03 -3.81 3.56
CA ALA A 57 -1.47 -2.68 4.26
C ALA A 57 0.07 -2.72 4.23
N ASN A 58 0.67 -3.89 4.48
CA ASN A 58 2.12 -4.04 4.44
C ASN A 58 2.69 -3.77 3.04
N ALA A 59 2.05 -4.25 1.98
CA ALA A 59 2.49 -4.02 0.60
C ALA A 59 2.48 -2.53 0.23
N LEU A 60 1.41 -1.80 0.59
CA LEU A 60 1.29 -0.37 0.32
C LEU A 60 2.35 0.44 1.08
N VAL A 61 2.51 0.20 2.38
CA VAL A 61 3.47 0.94 3.20
C VAL A 61 4.91 0.63 2.76
N ALA A 62 5.25 -0.64 2.54
CA ALA A 62 6.59 -1.03 2.11
C ALA A 62 6.97 -0.37 0.78
N HIS A 63 6.05 -0.35 -0.18
CA HIS A 63 6.30 0.27 -1.48
C HIS A 63 6.40 1.79 -1.36
N THR A 64 5.46 2.44 -0.67
CA THR A 64 5.44 3.90 -0.51
C THR A 64 6.70 4.42 0.17
N LEU A 65 7.17 3.75 1.23
CA LEU A 65 8.38 4.11 1.95
C LEU A 65 9.66 3.82 1.14
N ALA A 66 9.65 2.76 0.31
CA ALA A 66 10.78 2.47 -0.58
C ALA A 66 10.90 3.49 -1.72
N GLU A 67 9.79 4.02 -2.22
CA GLU A 67 9.77 5.07 -3.27
C GLU A 67 10.17 6.45 -2.74
N SER A 68 9.89 6.75 -1.46
CA SER A 68 10.18 8.05 -0.85
C SER A 68 11.61 8.19 -0.30
N ARG A 69 12.48 7.19 -0.53
CA ARG A 69 13.86 7.15 -0.06
C ARG A 69 14.83 7.55 -1.17
#